data_AF-A0A347ANY4-F1
#
_entry.id   AF-A0A347ANY4-F1
#
_cell.length_a   1.000
_cell.length_b   1.000
_cell.length_c   1.000
_cell.angle_alpha   90.00
_cell.angle_beta   90.00
_cell.angle_gamma   90.00
#
_symmetry.space_group_name_H-M   'P 1'
#
loop_
_entity.id
_entity.type
_entity.pdbx_description
1 polymer ?
#
loop_
_entity_poly.entity_id
_entity_poly.type
_entity_poly.pdbx_seq_one_letter_code
_entity_poly.pdbx_strand_id
1 'polypeptide(L)'
;MIGISADFDPVHKGHASLIGKAREIADEKGDEVVIYLNKGYSANHAPFFVSFEGRSKMALEAGADRIVPIEGLHHRLTMSYTVPIRIAMMIQDGVTDYVDAAEVNPAQIKKYAARFIRRGIFSGIPRNLPNRNVIRWYAVNEFLYQRFNRKMEFHFIPEGKVNGEKISGRQIRSEILENNLRIPGSVKRLLPKSTVRILEEEIDKGTVPETRNMDVLLKRLNTTSRHNLLNTAHLNAEAVEHIIQGRWYQAENQVWASLRQADYGPVLSRLALSCVEEDVTRREIYELIQDYEKQGIIPPDQTVERVIERDWFVANMVETGLTSSEAHEKFLNGARTKDKPLYSFDAGLHLRSFELPKLEEGLKAYLYVDKRGVLACELKTKEGKVKSPLKLPGKMATYLRLLVDSQIIPLEGELVKRKRGWRIRLIVG
;
A
#
# COMPACT_ATOMS: atom_id res chain seq x y z
N MET A 1 -27.10 -3.82 9.26
CA MET A 1 -26.42 -4.09 7.96
C MET A 1 -25.29 -5.10 8.15
N ILE A 2 -25.20 -6.07 7.24
CA ILE A 2 -24.20 -7.16 7.23
C ILE A 2 -23.15 -6.86 6.16
N GLY A 3 -21.90 -6.68 6.55
CA GLY A 3 -20.79 -6.26 5.68
C GLY A 3 -19.90 -7.40 5.21
N ILE A 4 -19.43 -7.32 3.97
CA ILE A 4 -18.31 -8.10 3.43
C ILE A 4 -17.36 -7.15 2.70
N SER A 5 -16.04 -7.31 2.87
CA SER A 5 -15.05 -6.60 2.07
C SER A 5 -14.27 -7.59 1.20
N ALA A 6 -14.36 -7.46 -0.12
CA ALA A 6 -13.72 -8.38 -1.06
C ALA A 6 -13.38 -7.72 -2.41
N ASP A 7 -12.57 -8.42 -3.21
CA ASP A 7 -12.26 -8.04 -4.60
C ASP A 7 -13.25 -8.65 -5.62
N PHE A 8 -13.79 -9.85 -5.32
CA PHE A 8 -14.75 -10.58 -6.16
C PHE A 8 -14.41 -10.65 -7.65
N ASP A 9 -13.19 -11.09 -7.97
CA ASP A 9 -12.64 -11.04 -9.34
C ASP A 9 -12.33 -12.42 -9.93
N PRO A 10 -13.33 -13.19 -10.42
CA PRO A 10 -14.78 -12.95 -10.37
C PRO A 10 -15.45 -13.54 -9.10
N VAL A 11 -16.77 -13.37 -8.96
CA VAL A 11 -17.58 -14.05 -7.93
C VAL A 11 -17.67 -15.55 -8.20
N HIS A 12 -16.89 -16.36 -7.49
CA HIS A 12 -16.97 -17.83 -7.56
C HIS A 12 -17.89 -18.40 -6.48
N LYS A 13 -18.15 -19.72 -6.51
CA LYS A 13 -19.05 -20.40 -5.56
C LYS A 13 -18.68 -20.20 -4.08
N GLY A 14 -17.38 -20.10 -3.77
CA GLY A 14 -16.93 -19.72 -2.43
C GLY A 14 -17.40 -18.32 -2.00
N HIS A 15 -17.39 -17.33 -2.89
CA HIS A 15 -17.92 -15.99 -2.63
C HIS A 15 -19.46 -16.03 -2.53
N ALA A 16 -20.13 -16.80 -3.38
CA ALA A 16 -21.58 -16.97 -3.29
C ALA A 16 -22.01 -17.60 -1.95
N SER A 17 -21.25 -18.57 -1.44
CA SER A 17 -21.45 -19.14 -0.10
C SER A 17 -21.27 -18.09 1.00
N LEU A 18 -20.27 -17.20 0.87
CA LEU A 18 -20.02 -16.10 1.79
C LEU A 18 -21.18 -15.10 1.79
N ILE A 19 -21.65 -14.68 0.62
CA ILE A 19 -22.80 -13.79 0.45
C ILE A 19 -24.07 -14.46 0.97
N GLY A 20 -24.25 -15.77 0.71
CA GLY A 20 -25.38 -16.55 1.21
C GLY A 20 -25.44 -16.59 2.75
N LYS A 21 -24.30 -16.72 3.43
CA LYS A 21 -24.29 -16.62 4.90
C LYS A 21 -24.61 -15.21 5.38
N ALA A 22 -24.11 -14.17 4.71
CA ALA A 22 -24.48 -12.80 5.04
C ALA A 22 -25.98 -12.57 4.85
N ARG A 23 -26.59 -13.15 3.80
CA ARG A 23 -28.03 -13.10 3.54
C ARG A 23 -28.84 -13.77 4.63
N GLU A 24 -28.46 -14.98 5.06
CA GLU A 24 -29.12 -15.68 6.17
C GLU A 24 -29.20 -14.79 7.43
N ILE A 25 -28.07 -14.16 7.81
CA ILE A 25 -28.00 -13.27 8.98
C ILE A 25 -28.82 -12.00 8.75
N ALA A 26 -28.80 -11.45 7.53
CA ALA A 26 -29.55 -10.26 7.17
C ALA A 26 -31.06 -10.52 7.28
N ASP A 27 -31.55 -11.64 6.75
CA ASP A 27 -32.96 -12.02 6.79
C ASP A 27 -33.44 -12.27 8.23
N GLU A 28 -32.63 -12.92 9.07
CA GLU A 28 -32.91 -13.10 10.51
C GLU A 28 -33.05 -11.77 11.26
N LYS A 29 -32.28 -10.75 10.86
CA LYS A 29 -32.23 -9.43 11.51
C LYS A 29 -33.12 -8.39 10.85
N GLY A 30 -33.73 -8.69 9.69
CA GLY A 30 -34.45 -7.71 8.87
C GLY A 30 -33.54 -6.59 8.35
N ASP A 31 -32.33 -6.96 7.93
CA ASP A 31 -31.21 -6.08 7.58
C ASP A 31 -30.79 -6.26 6.11
N GLU A 32 -29.83 -5.44 5.65
CA GLU A 32 -29.26 -5.54 4.28
C GLU A 32 -27.83 -6.14 4.25
N VAL A 33 -27.49 -6.82 3.15
CA VAL A 33 -26.14 -7.30 2.83
C VAL A 33 -25.42 -6.26 1.96
N VAL A 34 -24.30 -5.74 2.47
CA VAL A 34 -23.52 -4.67 1.84
C VAL A 34 -22.11 -5.17 1.52
N ILE A 35 -21.69 -5.03 0.27
CA ILE A 35 -20.36 -5.43 -0.20
C ILE A 35 -19.49 -4.20 -0.43
N TYR A 36 -18.36 -4.12 0.26
CA TYR A 36 -17.33 -3.11 0.05
C TYR A 36 -16.33 -3.63 -0.98
N LEU A 37 -16.48 -3.14 -2.21
CA LEU A 37 -15.82 -3.68 -3.39
C LEU A 37 -14.79 -2.68 -3.94
N ASN A 38 -13.56 -3.14 -4.17
CA ASN A 38 -12.55 -2.30 -4.83
C ASN A 38 -12.95 -1.98 -6.27
N LYS A 39 -12.91 -0.70 -6.66
CA LYS A 39 -13.27 -0.24 -8.00
C LYS A 39 -12.09 -0.23 -8.98
N GLY A 40 -11.05 0.53 -8.68
CA GLY A 40 -9.89 0.75 -9.57
C GLY A 40 -8.84 -0.36 -9.57
N TYR A 41 -8.33 -0.75 -8.39
CA TYR A 41 -7.30 -1.80 -8.32
C TYR A 41 -7.61 -2.83 -7.23
N SER A 42 -7.19 -4.07 -7.47
CA SER A 42 -7.29 -5.16 -6.49
C SER A 42 -6.49 -4.88 -5.23
N ALA A 43 -6.75 -5.64 -4.16
CA ALA A 43 -5.93 -5.61 -2.94
C ALA A 43 -4.46 -6.01 -3.18
N ASN A 44 -4.14 -6.57 -4.35
CA ASN A 44 -2.78 -6.85 -4.82
C ASN A 44 -2.23 -5.80 -5.80
N HIS A 45 -2.93 -4.67 -5.96
CA HIS A 45 -2.54 -3.51 -6.77
C HIS A 45 -2.39 -3.80 -8.29
N ALA A 46 -3.08 -4.83 -8.77
CA ALA A 46 -3.25 -5.11 -10.19
C ALA A 46 -4.62 -4.61 -10.69
N PRO A 47 -4.74 -4.27 -11.99
CA PRO A 47 -6.04 -4.16 -12.67
C PRO A 47 -6.89 -5.41 -12.43
N PHE A 48 -8.20 -5.25 -12.50
CA PHE A 48 -9.11 -6.37 -12.34
C PHE A 48 -9.21 -7.19 -13.61
N PHE A 49 -9.61 -8.45 -13.47
CA PHE A 49 -9.99 -9.22 -14.65
C PHE A 49 -11.36 -8.83 -15.15
N VAL A 50 -12.29 -8.54 -14.24
CA VAL A 50 -13.63 -8.06 -14.55
C VAL A 50 -13.82 -6.64 -14.04
N SER A 51 -14.49 -5.81 -14.84
CA SER A 51 -14.91 -4.46 -14.47
C SER A 51 -15.61 -4.38 -13.12
N PHE A 52 -15.54 -3.21 -12.47
CA PHE A 52 -16.29 -2.97 -11.23
C PHE A 52 -17.79 -3.21 -11.43
N GLU A 53 -18.34 -2.79 -12.55
CA GLU A 53 -19.74 -2.97 -12.93
C GLU A 53 -20.08 -4.46 -13.07
N GLY A 54 -19.25 -5.23 -13.77
CA GLY A 54 -19.42 -6.67 -13.91
C GLY A 54 -19.37 -7.40 -12.56
N ARG A 55 -18.38 -7.09 -11.73
CA ARG A 55 -18.25 -7.68 -10.38
C ARG A 55 -19.40 -7.27 -9.45
N SER A 56 -19.86 -6.03 -9.55
CA SER A 56 -21.03 -5.52 -8.81
C SER A 56 -22.29 -6.29 -9.19
N LYS A 57 -22.55 -6.44 -10.50
CA LYS A 57 -23.69 -7.23 -11.02
C LYS A 57 -23.64 -8.68 -10.53
N MET A 58 -22.45 -9.31 -10.56
CA MET A 58 -22.28 -10.67 -10.05
C MET A 58 -22.57 -10.80 -8.55
N ALA A 59 -22.15 -9.82 -7.75
CA ALA A 59 -22.38 -9.82 -6.31
C ALA A 59 -23.87 -9.61 -5.96
N LEU A 60 -24.54 -8.69 -6.67
CA LEU A 60 -25.98 -8.47 -6.53
C LEU A 60 -26.78 -9.73 -6.91
N GLU A 61 -26.47 -10.37 -8.04
CA GLU A 61 -27.11 -11.63 -8.44
C GLU A 61 -26.76 -12.82 -7.53
N ALA A 62 -25.71 -12.71 -6.72
CA ALA A 62 -25.35 -13.69 -5.70
C ALA A 62 -26.06 -13.46 -4.35
N GLY A 63 -26.85 -12.39 -4.23
CA GLY A 63 -27.67 -12.10 -3.06
C GLY A 63 -27.17 -10.95 -2.19
N ALA A 64 -26.34 -10.04 -2.70
CA ALA A 64 -26.08 -8.75 -2.05
C ALA A 64 -27.20 -7.74 -2.34
N ASP A 65 -27.47 -6.81 -1.42
CA ASP A 65 -28.44 -5.70 -1.67
C ASP A 65 -27.74 -4.46 -2.23
N ARG A 66 -26.52 -4.19 -1.75
CA ARG A 66 -25.82 -2.95 -2.02
C ARG A 66 -24.32 -3.15 -2.19
N ILE A 67 -23.75 -2.41 -3.14
CA ILE A 67 -22.31 -2.36 -3.38
C ILE A 67 -21.79 -0.97 -3.00
N VAL A 68 -20.77 -0.91 -2.16
CA VAL A 68 -20.06 0.31 -1.78
C VAL A 68 -18.68 0.28 -2.45
N PRO A 69 -18.37 1.22 -3.36
CA PRO A 69 -17.07 1.27 -4.00
C PRO A 69 -16.00 1.73 -3.00
N ILE A 70 -14.87 1.01 -2.96
CA ILE A 70 -13.61 1.53 -2.42
C ILE A 70 -12.85 2.11 -3.60
N GLU A 71 -12.56 3.41 -3.56
CA GLU A 71 -11.92 4.15 -4.66
C GLU A 71 -10.89 5.20 -4.18
N GLY A 72 -10.23 5.85 -5.14
CA GLY A 72 -9.21 6.87 -4.87
C GLY A 72 -7.90 6.30 -4.34
N LEU A 73 -7.20 7.10 -3.53
CA LEU A 73 -5.86 6.78 -3.01
C LEU A 73 -5.84 5.57 -2.06
N HIS A 74 -7.00 5.07 -1.60
CA HIS A 74 -7.11 3.84 -0.81
C HIS A 74 -6.47 2.62 -1.49
N HIS A 75 -6.45 2.57 -2.81
CA HIS A 75 -5.82 1.49 -3.57
C HIS A 75 -4.29 1.56 -3.55
N ARG A 76 -3.72 2.67 -3.08
CA ARG A 76 -2.29 2.94 -3.00
C ARG A 76 -1.73 2.72 -1.59
N LEU A 77 -2.58 2.23 -0.69
CA LEU A 77 -2.19 1.89 0.66
C LEU A 77 -1.92 0.38 0.77
N THR A 78 -0.89 0.02 1.52
CA THR A 78 -0.64 -1.39 1.85
C THR A 78 -1.75 -1.92 2.79
N MET A 79 -1.88 -3.25 2.87
CA MET A 79 -2.88 -3.88 3.75
C MET A 79 -2.80 -3.49 5.23
N SER A 80 -1.66 -2.97 5.71
CA SER A 80 -1.59 -2.47 7.08
C SER A 80 -2.49 -1.26 7.28
N TYR A 81 -2.59 -0.37 6.28
CA TYR A 81 -3.40 0.85 6.34
C TYR A 81 -4.81 0.66 5.78
N THR A 82 -5.00 -0.15 4.73
CA THR A 82 -6.33 -0.31 4.12
C THR A 82 -7.33 -1.00 5.02
N VAL A 83 -6.89 -1.95 5.85
CA VAL A 83 -7.78 -2.70 6.76
C VAL A 83 -8.40 -1.81 7.84
N PRO A 84 -7.66 -1.00 8.62
CA PRO A 84 -8.28 -0.07 9.57
C PRO A 84 -9.23 0.91 8.91
N ILE A 85 -8.88 1.46 7.75
CA ILE A 85 -9.75 2.38 7.02
C ILE A 85 -11.06 1.70 6.63
N ARG A 86 -11.02 0.49 6.07
CA ARG A 86 -12.23 -0.24 5.65
C ARG A 86 -13.12 -0.65 6.83
N ILE A 87 -12.52 -1.11 7.93
CA ILE A 87 -13.29 -1.41 9.15
C ILE A 87 -13.97 -0.14 9.66
N ALA A 88 -13.25 0.98 9.71
CA ALA A 88 -13.81 2.25 10.14
C ALA A 88 -14.97 2.70 9.24
N MET A 89 -14.80 2.65 7.92
CA MET A 89 -15.87 2.95 6.94
C MET A 89 -17.11 2.09 7.22
N MET A 90 -16.94 0.77 7.36
CA MET A 90 -18.06 -0.13 7.66
C MET A 90 -18.77 0.20 8.97
N ILE A 91 -18.02 0.49 10.04
CA ILE A 91 -18.60 0.87 11.34
C ILE A 91 -19.36 2.20 11.22
N GLN A 92 -18.79 3.19 10.53
CA GLN A 92 -19.38 4.51 10.31
C GLN A 92 -20.65 4.45 9.47
N ASP A 93 -20.67 3.60 8.44
CA ASP A 93 -21.84 3.38 7.60
C ASP A 93 -22.96 2.68 8.39
N GLY A 94 -22.63 2.01 9.50
CA GLY A 94 -23.59 1.35 10.39
C GLY A 94 -23.62 -0.16 10.28
N VAL A 95 -22.57 -0.79 9.74
CA VAL A 95 -22.45 -2.25 9.69
C VAL A 95 -22.35 -2.83 11.11
N THR A 96 -23.21 -3.80 11.41
CA THR A 96 -23.30 -4.48 12.73
C THR A 96 -22.54 -5.79 12.73
N ASP A 97 -22.48 -6.45 11.58
CA ASP A 97 -21.97 -7.80 11.42
C ASP A 97 -21.03 -7.86 10.23
N TYR A 98 -19.97 -8.66 10.33
CA TYR A 98 -19.00 -8.86 9.26
C TYR A 98 -18.84 -10.36 9.00
N VAL A 99 -18.96 -10.76 7.74
CA VAL A 99 -18.80 -12.17 7.34
C VAL A 99 -17.48 -12.35 6.60
N ASP A 100 -16.68 -13.32 7.04
CA ASP A 100 -15.42 -13.69 6.39
C ASP A 100 -15.28 -15.21 6.27
N ALA A 101 -14.40 -15.66 5.38
CA ALA A 101 -14.05 -17.05 5.23
C ALA A 101 -12.70 -17.35 5.89
N ALA A 102 -12.64 -18.39 6.72
CA ALA A 102 -11.41 -18.82 7.38
C ALA A 102 -11.31 -20.34 7.43
N GLU A 103 -10.08 -20.87 7.38
CA GLU A 103 -9.83 -22.31 7.52
C GLU A 103 -9.63 -22.74 8.98
N VAL A 104 -9.29 -21.78 9.85
CA VAL A 104 -9.06 -22.02 11.27
C VAL A 104 -10.32 -21.80 12.11
N ASN A 105 -10.39 -22.50 13.24
CA ASN A 105 -11.46 -22.31 14.22
C ASN A 105 -11.52 -20.83 14.67
N PRO A 106 -12.71 -20.21 14.70
CA PRO A 106 -12.93 -18.85 15.21
C PRO A 106 -12.22 -18.52 16.53
N ALA A 107 -12.21 -19.46 17.48
CA ALA A 107 -11.57 -19.29 18.77
C ALA A 107 -10.04 -19.10 18.64
N GLN A 108 -9.40 -19.75 17.66
CA GLN A 108 -7.99 -19.58 17.38
C GLN A 108 -7.70 -18.20 16.78
N ILE A 109 -8.56 -17.69 15.88
CA ILE A 109 -8.44 -16.33 15.33
C ILE A 109 -8.43 -15.30 16.46
N LYS A 110 -9.41 -15.39 17.37
CA LYS A 110 -9.52 -14.51 18.55
C LYS A 110 -8.27 -14.62 19.43
N LYS A 111 -7.79 -15.84 19.70
CA LYS A 111 -6.57 -16.08 20.49
C LYS A 111 -5.33 -15.44 19.85
N TYR A 112 -5.14 -15.59 18.54
CA TYR A 112 -4.01 -14.98 17.84
C TYR A 112 -4.12 -13.45 17.83
N ALA A 113 -5.31 -12.91 17.57
CA ALA A 113 -5.56 -11.47 17.56
C ALA A 113 -5.29 -10.81 18.92
N ALA A 114 -5.64 -11.48 20.03
CA ALA A 114 -5.53 -10.93 21.39
C ALA A 114 -4.12 -10.42 21.73
N ARG A 115 -3.05 -11.08 21.24
CA ARG A 115 -1.66 -10.63 21.45
C ARG A 115 -1.38 -9.30 20.74
N PHE A 116 -1.89 -9.14 19.51
CA PHE A 116 -1.68 -7.95 18.70
C PHE A 116 -2.48 -6.77 19.23
N ILE A 117 -3.74 -7.00 19.63
CA ILE A 117 -4.61 -6.02 20.29
C ILE A 117 -3.92 -5.47 21.55
N ARG A 118 -3.45 -6.36 22.43
CA ARG A 118 -2.81 -5.96 23.70
C ARG A 118 -1.54 -5.14 23.51
N ARG A 119 -0.78 -5.42 22.44
CA ARG A 119 0.45 -4.70 22.13
C ARG A 119 0.22 -3.44 21.30
N GLY A 120 -0.96 -3.28 20.70
CA GLY A 120 -1.23 -2.23 19.73
C GLY A 120 -0.35 -2.32 18.47
N ILE A 121 0.04 -3.54 18.05
CA ILE A 121 0.91 -3.78 16.88
C ILE A 121 0.17 -4.61 15.83
N PHE A 122 -0.25 -3.97 14.73
CA PHE A 122 -1.07 -4.60 13.69
C PHE A 122 -0.36 -4.73 12.34
N SER A 123 0.72 -3.96 12.14
CA SER A 123 1.58 -4.07 10.95
C SER A 123 2.42 -5.35 10.97
N GLY A 124 2.95 -5.70 12.15
CA GLY A 124 3.91 -6.78 12.39
C GLY A 124 3.33 -8.19 12.57
N ILE A 125 2.11 -8.47 12.09
CA ILE A 125 1.55 -9.82 12.17
C ILE A 125 2.40 -10.76 11.28
N PRO A 126 2.98 -11.86 11.81
CA PRO A 126 3.85 -12.76 11.04
C PRO A 126 3.17 -13.42 9.84
N ARG A 127 3.94 -13.66 8.76
CA ARG A 127 3.43 -14.28 7.51
C ARG A 127 3.09 -15.75 7.65
N ASN A 128 3.69 -16.45 8.61
CA ASN A 128 3.47 -17.87 8.86
C ASN A 128 2.20 -18.16 9.69
N LEU A 129 1.49 -17.14 10.17
CA LEU A 129 0.22 -17.36 10.87
C LEU A 129 -0.90 -17.73 9.88
N PRO A 130 -1.70 -18.77 10.17
CA PRO A 130 -2.82 -19.16 9.33
C PRO A 130 -3.89 -18.06 9.32
N ASN A 131 -4.54 -17.85 8.16
CA ASN A 131 -5.53 -16.77 7.94
C ASN A 131 -5.09 -15.41 8.50
N ARG A 132 -3.79 -15.06 8.39
CA ARG A 132 -3.19 -13.80 8.88
C ARG A 132 -4.04 -12.55 8.61
N ASN A 133 -4.61 -12.46 7.42
CA ASN A 133 -5.42 -11.31 7.04
C ASN A 133 -6.69 -11.24 7.90
N VAL A 134 -7.40 -12.35 8.09
CA VAL A 134 -8.58 -12.44 8.97
C VAL A 134 -8.23 -12.07 10.42
N ILE A 135 -7.06 -12.54 10.92
CA ILE A 135 -6.55 -12.13 12.24
C ILE A 135 -6.37 -10.60 12.31
N ARG A 136 -5.85 -9.96 11.25
CA ARG A 136 -5.72 -8.50 11.19
C ARG A 136 -7.09 -7.82 11.23
N TRP A 137 -8.03 -8.24 10.38
CA TRP A 137 -9.38 -7.67 10.31
C TRP A 137 -10.06 -7.71 11.69
N TYR A 138 -10.01 -8.86 12.37
CA TYR A 138 -10.56 -9.01 13.72
C TYR A 138 -9.84 -8.12 14.74
N ALA A 139 -8.49 -8.14 14.76
CA ALA A 139 -7.71 -7.37 15.71
C ALA A 139 -7.95 -5.85 15.59
N VAL A 140 -8.09 -5.37 14.36
CA VAL A 140 -8.34 -3.96 14.05
C VAL A 140 -9.78 -3.54 14.43
N ASN A 141 -10.77 -4.41 14.23
CA ASN A 141 -12.13 -4.18 14.72
C ASN A 141 -12.19 -4.02 16.24
N GLU A 142 -11.44 -4.84 16.98
CA GLU A 142 -11.32 -4.70 18.44
C GLU A 142 -10.60 -3.41 18.85
N PHE A 143 -9.57 -2.99 18.11
CA PHE A 143 -8.88 -1.72 18.34
C PHE A 143 -9.83 -0.53 18.15
N LEU A 144 -10.59 -0.50 17.06
CA LEU A 144 -11.47 0.61 16.72
C LEU A 144 -12.71 0.75 17.62
N TYR A 145 -13.00 -0.26 18.46
CA TYR A 145 -13.99 -0.13 19.52
C TYR A 145 -13.70 1.07 20.45
N GLN A 146 -12.42 1.35 20.73
CA GLN A 146 -12.02 2.48 21.57
C GLN A 146 -12.42 3.83 20.95
N ARG A 147 -12.47 3.90 19.62
CA ARG A 147 -12.79 5.12 18.87
C ARG A 147 -14.28 5.30 18.61
N PHE A 148 -14.98 4.22 18.28
CA PHE A 148 -16.39 4.29 17.87
C PHE A 148 -17.37 3.87 18.96
N ASN A 149 -16.88 3.33 20.09
CA ASN A 149 -17.69 2.69 21.13
C ASN A 149 -18.67 1.62 20.56
N ARG A 150 -18.27 1.04 19.43
CA ARG A 150 -19.00 0.04 18.65
C ARG A 150 -17.98 -0.75 17.85
N LYS A 151 -18.28 -2.02 17.63
CA LYS A 151 -17.53 -2.93 16.78
C LYS A 151 -18.48 -3.87 16.06
N MET A 152 -18.04 -4.45 14.95
CA MET A 152 -18.82 -5.45 14.22
C MET A 152 -18.70 -6.81 14.90
N GLU A 153 -19.78 -7.59 14.86
CA GLU A 153 -19.76 -9.02 15.19
C GLU A 153 -19.20 -9.82 14.01
N PHE A 154 -18.17 -10.62 14.23
CA PHE A 154 -17.52 -11.39 13.17
C PHE A 154 -18.09 -12.80 13.08
N HIS A 155 -18.57 -13.15 11.89
CA HIS A 155 -19.06 -14.47 11.51
C HIS A 155 -18.08 -15.12 10.56
N PHE A 156 -17.54 -16.28 10.94
CA PHE A 156 -16.58 -17.00 10.12
C PHE A 156 -17.22 -18.26 9.54
N ILE A 157 -17.09 -18.42 8.22
CA ILE A 157 -17.46 -19.65 7.54
C ILE A 157 -16.22 -20.38 7.02
N PRO A 158 -16.30 -21.70 6.80
CA PRO A 158 -15.24 -22.43 6.10
C PRO A 158 -15.01 -21.85 4.70
N GLU A 159 -13.75 -21.82 4.26
CA GLU A 159 -13.44 -21.44 2.89
C GLU A 159 -14.08 -22.41 1.88
N GLY A 160 -14.62 -21.87 0.78
CA GLY A 160 -15.26 -22.67 -0.27
C GLY A 160 -14.26 -23.59 -0.96
N LYS A 161 -14.54 -24.90 -0.95
CA LYS A 161 -13.70 -25.95 -1.55
C LYS A 161 -14.44 -26.72 -2.63
N VAL A 162 -13.71 -27.16 -3.65
CA VAL A 162 -14.16 -28.14 -4.65
C VAL A 162 -13.12 -29.25 -4.70
N ASN A 163 -13.55 -30.50 -4.56
CA ASN A 163 -12.66 -31.67 -4.45
C ASN A 163 -11.60 -31.55 -3.34
N GLY A 164 -11.93 -30.88 -2.23
CA GLY A 164 -11.00 -30.66 -1.11
C GLY A 164 -10.04 -29.48 -1.28
N GLU A 165 -9.98 -28.84 -2.46
CA GLU A 165 -9.12 -27.70 -2.75
C GLU A 165 -9.87 -26.37 -2.71
N LYS A 166 -9.22 -25.32 -2.21
CA LYS A 166 -9.77 -23.96 -2.17
C LYS A 166 -10.01 -23.44 -3.58
N ILE A 167 -11.20 -22.88 -3.81
CA ILE A 167 -11.48 -22.19 -5.07
C ILE A 167 -10.61 -20.93 -5.16
N SER A 168 -9.76 -20.85 -6.19
CA SER A 168 -8.85 -19.72 -6.39
C SER A 168 -9.28 -18.86 -7.57
N GLY A 169 -9.63 -17.60 -7.30
CA GLY A 169 -9.89 -16.61 -8.35
C GLY A 169 -8.72 -16.46 -9.32
N ARG A 170 -7.46 -16.59 -8.85
CA ARG A 170 -6.28 -16.55 -9.72
C ARG A 170 -6.26 -17.70 -10.73
N GLN A 171 -6.55 -18.92 -10.28
CA GLN A 171 -6.58 -20.10 -11.16
C GLN A 171 -7.71 -19.96 -12.19
N ILE A 172 -8.90 -19.56 -11.75
CA ILE A 172 -10.04 -19.29 -12.64
C ILE A 172 -9.66 -18.32 -13.77
N ARG A 173 -9.03 -17.19 -13.43
CA ARG A 173 -8.60 -16.20 -14.43
C ARG A 173 -7.52 -16.74 -15.37
N SER A 174 -6.52 -17.44 -14.84
CA SER A 174 -5.43 -18.04 -15.65
C SER A 174 -6.03 -19.01 -16.67
N GLU A 175 -6.94 -19.87 -16.23
CA GLU A 175 -7.53 -20.89 -17.07
C GLU A 175 -8.40 -20.28 -18.19
N ILE A 176 -9.14 -19.20 -17.91
CA ILE A 176 -9.89 -18.47 -18.96
C ILE A 176 -8.92 -17.82 -19.96
N LEU A 177 -7.84 -17.20 -19.50
CA LEU A 177 -6.83 -16.57 -20.36
C LEU A 177 -6.13 -17.61 -21.26
N GLU A 178 -5.73 -18.75 -20.70
CA GLU A 178 -5.09 -19.85 -21.41
C GLU A 178 -6.01 -20.51 -22.45
N ASN A 179 -7.34 -20.37 -22.28
CA ASN A 179 -8.35 -20.86 -23.22
C ASN A 179 -8.86 -19.77 -24.18
N ASN A 180 -8.05 -18.74 -24.48
CA ASN A 180 -8.38 -17.64 -25.40
C ASN A 180 -9.70 -16.95 -25.03
N LEU A 181 -9.84 -16.59 -23.75
CA LEU A 181 -11.05 -15.96 -23.19
C LEU A 181 -12.32 -16.81 -23.28
N ARG A 182 -12.23 -18.12 -23.52
CA ARG A 182 -13.37 -19.03 -23.39
C ARG A 182 -13.43 -19.56 -21.97
N ILE A 183 -14.63 -19.69 -21.41
CA ILE A 183 -14.81 -20.26 -20.06
C ILE A 183 -14.94 -21.79 -20.18
N PRO A 184 -13.91 -22.58 -19.82
CA PRO A 184 -13.97 -24.03 -19.93
C PRO A 184 -14.92 -24.64 -18.90
N GLY A 185 -15.38 -25.87 -19.14
CA GLY A 185 -16.32 -26.57 -18.26
C GLY A 185 -15.82 -26.76 -16.82
N SER A 186 -14.51 -26.92 -16.64
CA SER A 186 -13.81 -26.89 -15.36
C SER A 186 -14.07 -25.61 -14.57
N VAL A 187 -13.89 -24.45 -15.20
CA VAL A 187 -14.17 -23.14 -14.59
C VAL A 187 -15.66 -22.95 -14.35
N LYS A 188 -16.54 -23.32 -15.31
CA LYS A 188 -18.01 -23.21 -15.13
C LYS A 188 -18.50 -23.93 -13.87
N ARG A 189 -17.88 -25.05 -13.48
CA ARG A 189 -18.21 -25.77 -12.25
C ARG A 189 -17.85 -25.01 -10.97
N LEU A 190 -16.91 -24.07 -11.02
CA LEU A 190 -16.46 -23.26 -9.88
C LEU A 190 -17.26 -21.96 -9.71
N LEU A 191 -18.07 -21.60 -10.71
CA LEU A 191 -18.78 -20.32 -10.77
C LEU A 191 -20.30 -20.52 -10.60
N PRO A 192 -21.02 -19.55 -10.00
CA PRO A 192 -22.46 -19.42 -10.14
C PRO A 192 -22.88 -19.28 -11.62
N LYS A 193 -24.08 -19.76 -11.97
CA LYS A 193 -24.61 -19.62 -13.35
C LYS A 193 -24.73 -18.15 -13.77
N SER A 194 -25.15 -17.28 -12.86
CA SER A 194 -25.18 -15.82 -13.03
C SER A 194 -23.80 -15.28 -13.39
N THR A 195 -22.77 -15.63 -12.62
CA THR A 195 -21.38 -15.23 -12.91
C THR A 195 -20.91 -15.69 -14.29
N VAL A 196 -21.19 -16.94 -14.68
CA VAL A 196 -20.79 -17.45 -16.01
C VAL A 196 -21.40 -16.58 -17.11
N ARG A 197 -22.71 -16.32 -17.03
CA ARG A 197 -23.41 -15.47 -18.00
C ARG A 197 -22.83 -14.05 -18.06
N ILE A 198 -22.62 -13.41 -16.91
CA ILE A 198 -22.08 -12.05 -16.85
C ILE A 198 -20.64 -12.01 -17.39
N LEU A 199 -19.82 -13.01 -17.08
CA LEU A 199 -18.47 -13.11 -17.64
C LEU A 199 -18.50 -13.27 -19.17
N GLU A 200 -19.38 -14.13 -19.70
CA GLU A 200 -19.56 -14.29 -21.15
C GLU A 200 -19.98 -12.94 -21.78
N GLU A 201 -20.92 -12.21 -21.18
CA GLU A 201 -21.32 -10.86 -21.62
C GLU A 201 -20.14 -9.87 -21.64
N GLU A 202 -19.28 -9.86 -20.62
CA GLU A 202 -18.14 -8.93 -20.53
C GLU A 202 -16.99 -9.33 -21.49
N ILE A 203 -16.76 -10.64 -21.68
CA ILE A 203 -15.82 -11.15 -22.68
C ILE A 203 -16.27 -10.76 -24.10
N ASP A 204 -17.55 -10.92 -24.42
CA ASP A 204 -18.09 -10.59 -25.74
C ASP A 204 -18.01 -9.08 -26.05
N LYS A 205 -18.08 -8.22 -25.01
CA LYS A 205 -17.86 -6.77 -25.13
C LYS A 205 -16.39 -6.39 -25.30
N GLY A 206 -15.45 -7.32 -25.05
CA GLY A 206 -14.01 -7.03 -25.04
C GLY A 206 -13.55 -6.22 -23.84
N THR A 207 -14.29 -6.22 -22.72
CA THR A 207 -13.93 -5.50 -21.48
C THR A 207 -13.05 -6.32 -20.54
N VAL A 208 -12.79 -7.59 -20.86
CA VAL A 208 -12.03 -8.56 -20.04
C VAL A 208 -10.82 -9.10 -20.82
N PRO A 209 -9.61 -9.13 -20.22
CA PRO A 209 -9.25 -8.55 -18.92
C PRO A 209 -9.08 -7.04 -18.97
N GLU A 210 -9.26 -6.33 -17.85
CA GLU A 210 -8.69 -4.98 -17.77
C GLU A 210 -7.16 -5.06 -17.76
N THR A 211 -6.52 -4.04 -18.35
CA THR A 211 -5.07 -4.00 -18.50
C THR A 211 -4.52 -2.67 -18.01
N ARG A 212 -3.23 -2.66 -17.65
CA ARG A 212 -2.52 -1.43 -17.29
C ARG A 212 -2.39 -0.51 -18.49
N ASN A 213 -2.34 0.79 -18.24
CA ASN A 213 -1.92 1.75 -19.24
C ASN A 213 -0.39 1.69 -19.43
N MET A 214 0.06 0.75 -20.26
CA MET A 214 1.47 0.49 -20.51
C MET A 214 2.19 1.68 -21.17
N ASP A 215 1.51 2.45 -22.02
CA ASP A 215 2.09 3.61 -22.67
C ASP A 215 2.46 4.69 -21.66
N VAL A 216 1.54 5.00 -20.73
CA VAL A 216 1.79 5.97 -19.66
C VAL A 216 2.87 5.46 -18.71
N LEU A 217 2.77 4.21 -18.27
CA LEU A 217 3.70 3.61 -17.34
C LEU A 217 5.14 3.61 -17.90
N LEU A 218 5.34 3.06 -19.11
CA LEU A 218 6.66 2.99 -19.73
C LEU A 218 7.20 4.37 -20.06
N LYS A 219 6.38 5.29 -20.56
CA LYS A 219 6.80 6.68 -20.80
C LYS A 219 7.35 7.32 -19.52
N ARG A 220 6.64 7.21 -18.40
CA ARG A 220 7.09 7.77 -17.11
C ARG A 220 8.35 7.08 -16.60
N LEU A 221 8.36 5.75 -16.57
CA LEU A 221 9.54 4.99 -16.12
C LEU A 221 10.80 5.31 -16.92
N ASN A 222 10.66 5.61 -18.21
CA ASN A 222 11.76 5.89 -19.10
C ASN A 222 12.23 7.35 -19.10
N THR A 223 11.31 8.31 -18.89
CA THR A 223 11.61 9.75 -19.06
C THR A 223 11.72 10.53 -17.76
N THR A 224 11.08 10.07 -16.68
CA THR A 224 11.06 10.81 -15.41
C THR A 224 12.46 10.89 -14.79
N SER A 225 12.81 12.05 -14.23
CA SER A 225 14.10 12.26 -13.57
C SER A 225 14.23 11.41 -12.30
N ARG A 226 15.46 11.18 -11.84
CA ARG A 226 15.74 10.44 -10.61
C ARG A 226 15.01 10.98 -9.38
N HIS A 227 15.09 12.30 -9.18
CA HIS A 227 14.46 12.94 -8.02
C HIS A 227 12.92 12.91 -8.12
N ASN A 228 12.36 12.98 -9.34
CA ASN A 228 10.91 12.90 -9.51
C ASN A 228 10.40 11.46 -9.27
N LEU A 229 11.11 10.44 -9.76
CA LEU A 229 10.79 9.03 -9.44
C LEU A 229 10.89 8.76 -7.94
N LEU A 230 11.86 9.35 -7.25
CA LEU A 230 12.00 9.21 -5.81
C LEU A 230 10.82 9.85 -5.05
N ASN A 231 10.15 10.85 -5.63
CA ASN A 231 8.95 11.46 -5.05
C ASN A 231 7.67 10.62 -5.29
N THR A 232 7.69 9.65 -6.20
CA THR A 232 6.58 8.70 -6.38
C THR A 232 6.46 7.81 -5.15
N ALA A 233 5.23 7.57 -4.70
CA ALA A 233 4.97 6.69 -3.57
C ALA A 233 5.46 5.26 -3.84
N HIS A 234 5.94 4.59 -2.80
CA HIS A 234 6.41 3.21 -2.81
C HIS A 234 7.66 2.91 -3.62
N LEU A 235 8.35 3.93 -4.16
CA LEU A 235 9.70 3.78 -4.69
C LEU A 235 10.74 4.27 -3.67
N ASN A 236 11.68 3.40 -3.29
CA ASN A 236 12.87 3.75 -2.51
C ASN A 236 14.06 4.08 -3.43
N ALA A 237 15.19 4.52 -2.87
CA ALA A 237 16.34 4.93 -3.69
C ALA A 237 16.91 3.80 -4.56
N GLU A 238 16.91 2.57 -4.04
CA GLU A 238 17.43 1.39 -4.74
C GLU A 238 16.55 1.01 -5.94
N ALA A 239 15.22 0.98 -5.77
CA ALA A 239 14.30 0.75 -6.88
C ALA A 239 14.45 1.83 -7.96
N VAL A 240 14.59 3.10 -7.58
CA VAL A 240 14.82 4.20 -8.53
C VAL A 240 16.15 4.01 -9.28
N GLU A 241 17.22 3.58 -8.61
CA GLU A 241 18.50 3.30 -9.27
C GLU A 241 18.36 2.20 -10.32
N HIS A 242 17.78 1.04 -9.95
CA HIS A 242 17.58 -0.06 -10.88
C HIS A 242 16.62 0.27 -12.02
N ILE A 243 15.62 1.13 -11.77
CA ILE A 243 14.75 1.68 -12.82
C ILE A 243 15.57 2.52 -13.81
N ILE A 244 16.45 3.39 -13.33
CA ILE A 244 17.26 4.25 -14.22
C ILE A 244 18.29 3.43 -15.00
N GLN A 245 18.94 2.46 -14.36
CA GLN A 245 19.92 1.59 -15.01
C GLN A 245 19.29 0.68 -16.07
N GLY A 246 18.05 0.25 -15.85
CA GLY A 246 17.33 -0.64 -16.76
C GLY A 246 16.71 0.05 -17.98
N ARG A 247 16.77 1.37 -18.09
CA ARG A 247 16.25 2.10 -19.25
C ARG A 247 17.02 1.71 -20.52
N TRP A 248 16.38 1.61 -21.68
CA TRP A 248 14.98 1.93 -21.97
C TRP A 248 14.07 0.69 -21.95
N TYR A 249 12.90 0.81 -21.30
CA TYR A 249 11.90 -0.24 -21.22
C TYR A 249 10.95 -0.25 -22.40
N GLN A 250 10.68 -1.44 -22.92
CA GLN A 250 9.69 -1.70 -23.98
C GLN A 250 8.55 -2.61 -23.50
N ALA A 251 8.71 -3.26 -22.33
CA ALA A 251 7.72 -4.18 -21.79
C ALA A 251 7.75 -4.21 -20.26
N GLU A 252 6.63 -4.58 -19.63
CA GLU A 252 6.49 -4.59 -18.17
C GLU A 252 7.51 -5.53 -17.51
N ASN A 253 7.74 -6.72 -18.08
CA ASN A 253 8.63 -7.75 -17.52
C ASN A 253 10.08 -7.26 -17.30
N GLN A 254 10.55 -6.33 -18.12
CA GLN A 254 11.86 -5.68 -17.96
C GLN A 254 11.88 -4.78 -16.71
N VAL A 255 10.81 -4.03 -16.49
CA VAL A 255 10.63 -3.19 -15.28
C VAL A 255 10.57 -4.07 -14.03
N TRP A 256 9.84 -5.19 -14.10
CA TRP A 256 9.80 -6.18 -13.03
C TRP A 256 11.18 -6.74 -12.68
N ALA A 257 12.07 -6.89 -13.67
CA ALA A 257 13.44 -7.32 -13.41
C ALA A 257 14.22 -6.28 -12.58
N SER A 258 14.11 -5.00 -12.94
CA SER A 258 14.71 -3.91 -12.16
C SER A 258 14.16 -3.83 -10.73
N LEU A 259 12.85 -3.97 -10.54
CA LEU A 259 12.26 -3.95 -9.20
C LEU A 259 12.69 -5.16 -8.36
N ARG A 260 12.84 -6.35 -8.96
CA ARG A 260 13.37 -7.53 -8.25
C ARG A 260 14.81 -7.34 -7.78
N GLN A 261 15.65 -6.62 -8.54
CA GLN A 261 17.01 -6.31 -8.12
C GLN A 261 17.06 -5.41 -6.88
N ALA A 262 15.98 -4.64 -6.63
CA ALA A 262 15.80 -3.84 -5.42
C ALA A 262 15.03 -4.58 -4.29
N ASP A 263 14.93 -5.91 -4.36
CA ASP A 263 14.19 -6.76 -3.42
C ASP A 263 12.66 -6.52 -3.35
N TYR A 264 12.06 -6.01 -4.43
CA TYR A 264 10.60 -5.83 -4.47
C TYR A 264 9.90 -7.15 -4.79
N GLY A 265 9.11 -7.63 -3.83
CA GLY A 265 8.19 -8.74 -4.04
C GLY A 265 6.96 -8.34 -4.88
N PRO A 266 6.19 -9.30 -5.40
CA PRO A 266 5.17 -9.02 -6.42
C PRO A 266 4.08 -8.02 -6.05
N VAL A 267 3.66 -7.98 -4.79
CA VAL A 267 2.62 -7.05 -4.32
C VAL A 267 3.16 -5.62 -4.26
N LEU A 268 4.38 -5.44 -3.73
CA LEU A 268 5.02 -4.13 -3.65
C LEU A 268 5.41 -3.62 -5.04
N SER A 269 5.88 -4.49 -5.94
CA SER A 269 6.15 -4.11 -7.34
C SER A 269 4.88 -3.57 -8.01
N ARG A 270 3.75 -4.28 -7.89
CA ARG A 270 2.48 -3.81 -8.45
C ARG A 270 2.01 -2.49 -7.84
N LEU A 271 2.18 -2.33 -6.53
CA LEU A 271 1.84 -1.09 -5.84
C LEU A 271 2.66 0.09 -6.38
N ALA A 272 3.99 -0.06 -6.42
CA ALA A 272 4.90 0.95 -6.95
C ALA A 272 4.60 1.27 -8.42
N LEU A 273 4.40 0.26 -9.27
CA LEU A 273 4.04 0.46 -10.67
C LEU A 273 2.70 1.18 -10.83
N SER A 274 1.69 0.85 -10.01
CA SER A 274 0.41 1.57 -10.03
C SER A 274 0.55 3.03 -9.60
N CYS A 275 1.48 3.35 -8.70
CA CYS A 275 1.76 4.74 -8.31
C CYS A 275 2.50 5.49 -9.42
N VAL A 276 3.42 4.84 -10.15
CA VAL A 276 4.05 5.44 -11.33
C VAL A 276 3.03 5.64 -12.46
N GLU A 277 2.17 4.66 -12.70
CA GLU A 277 1.10 4.69 -13.70
C GLU A 277 0.07 5.81 -13.46
N GLU A 278 -0.15 6.18 -12.21
CA GLU A 278 -1.14 7.20 -11.80
C GLU A 278 -0.52 8.51 -11.26
N ASP A 279 0.81 8.64 -11.28
CA ASP A 279 1.58 9.80 -10.79
C ASP A 279 1.38 10.12 -9.30
N VAL A 280 1.15 9.09 -8.49
CA VAL A 280 0.86 9.24 -7.06
C VAL A 280 2.16 9.52 -6.29
N THR A 281 2.17 10.64 -5.59
CA THR A 281 3.32 11.11 -4.80
C THR A 281 3.31 10.59 -3.37
N ARG A 282 4.47 10.61 -2.73
CA ARG A 282 4.59 10.32 -1.28
C ARG A 282 3.75 11.28 -0.44
N ARG A 283 3.65 12.54 -0.83
CA ARG A 283 2.89 13.60 -0.16
C ARG A 283 1.41 13.23 -0.07
N GLU A 284 0.81 12.80 -1.17
CA GLU A 284 -0.61 12.40 -1.19
C GLU A 284 -0.88 11.19 -0.28
N ILE A 285 0.01 10.20 -0.26
CA ILE A 285 -0.13 9.03 0.62
C ILE A 285 0.07 9.42 2.09
N TYR A 286 1.04 10.28 2.36
CA TYR A 286 1.31 10.79 3.70
C TYR A 286 0.11 11.56 4.25
N GLU A 287 -0.44 12.49 3.48
CA GLU A 287 -1.61 13.28 3.87
C GLU A 287 -2.85 12.42 4.09
N LEU A 288 -3.06 11.42 3.22
CA LEU A 288 -4.15 10.45 3.41
C LEU A 288 -4.02 9.69 4.73
N ILE A 289 -2.83 9.18 5.05
CA ILE A 289 -2.59 8.46 6.31
C ILE A 289 -2.79 9.41 7.50
N GLN A 290 -2.29 10.64 7.42
CA GLN A 290 -2.45 11.64 8.48
C GLN A 290 -3.91 12.02 8.71
N ASP A 291 -4.72 12.11 7.67
CA ASP A 291 -6.15 12.40 7.81
C ASP A 291 -6.85 11.31 8.61
N TYR A 292 -6.62 10.04 8.25
CA TYR A 292 -7.14 8.90 9.02
C TYR A 292 -6.54 8.79 10.43
N GLU A 293 -5.29 9.20 10.62
CA GLU A 293 -4.65 9.25 11.93
C GLU A 293 -5.34 10.27 12.85
N LYS A 294 -5.63 11.48 12.35
CA LYS A 294 -6.39 12.51 13.09
C LYS A 294 -7.78 12.03 13.47
N GLN A 295 -8.39 11.19 12.64
CA GLN A 295 -9.67 10.56 12.93
C GLN A 295 -9.59 9.41 13.94
N GLY A 296 -8.39 9.02 14.41
CA GLY A 296 -8.18 7.92 15.34
C GLY A 296 -8.37 6.54 14.71
N ILE A 297 -8.28 6.44 13.38
CA ILE A 297 -8.50 5.21 12.61
C ILE A 297 -7.20 4.42 12.45
N ILE A 298 -6.08 5.11 12.26
CA ILE A 298 -4.76 4.47 12.09
C ILE A 298 -4.23 3.98 13.44
N PRO A 299 -3.85 2.69 13.56
CA PRO A 299 -3.23 2.16 14.77
C PRO A 299 -1.90 2.86 15.16
N PRO A 300 -1.56 2.94 16.46
CA PRO A 300 -0.37 3.66 16.94
C PRO A 300 0.99 3.14 16.42
N ASP A 301 1.07 1.87 16.00
CA ASP A 301 2.28 1.30 15.40
C ASP A 301 2.46 1.64 13.92
N GLN A 302 1.44 2.24 13.31
CA GLN A 302 1.35 2.51 11.87
C GLN A 302 1.35 4.01 11.55
N THR A 303 1.39 4.90 12.54
CA THR A 303 1.39 6.34 12.29
C THR A 303 2.64 6.77 11.51
N VAL A 304 2.51 7.86 10.75
CA VAL A 304 3.68 8.41 10.03
C VAL A 304 4.76 8.88 11.00
N GLU A 305 4.34 9.41 12.16
CA GLU A 305 5.24 9.76 13.26
C GLU A 305 6.01 8.53 13.76
N ARG A 306 5.35 7.38 13.90
CA ARG A 306 6.02 6.14 14.36
C ARG A 306 7.10 5.68 13.38
N VAL A 307 6.87 5.85 12.07
CA VAL A 307 7.87 5.56 11.03
C VAL A 307 9.08 6.49 11.17
N ILE A 308 8.84 7.79 11.33
CA ILE A 308 9.90 8.80 11.50
C ILE A 308 10.66 8.57 12.81
N GLU A 309 9.97 8.25 13.91
CA GLU A 309 10.57 7.91 15.20
C GLU A 309 11.46 6.68 15.12
N ARG A 310 11.03 5.64 14.38
CA ARG A 310 11.85 4.46 14.13
C ARG A 310 13.14 4.83 13.42
N ASP A 311 13.05 5.61 12.35
CA ASP A 311 14.20 5.98 11.54
C ASP A 311 15.19 6.84 12.34
N TRP A 312 14.66 7.75 13.17
CA TRP A 312 15.45 8.52 14.13
C TRP A 312 16.13 7.63 15.17
N PHE A 313 15.38 6.70 15.78
CA PHE A 313 15.92 5.76 16.75
C PHE A 313 17.08 4.95 16.16
N VAL A 314 16.88 4.38 14.97
CA VAL A 314 17.91 3.60 14.27
C VAL A 314 19.15 4.46 14.01
N ALA A 315 18.97 5.67 13.50
CA ALA A 315 20.10 6.58 13.24
C ALA A 315 20.90 6.94 14.51
N ASN A 316 20.24 7.06 15.67
CA ASN A 316 20.92 7.26 16.96
C ASN A 316 21.71 6.03 17.41
N MET A 317 21.15 4.83 17.25
CA MET A 317 21.79 3.61 17.73
C MET A 317 22.97 3.18 16.87
N VAL A 318 22.98 3.53 15.58
CA VAL A 318 24.14 3.29 14.71
C VAL A 318 25.39 4.04 15.19
N GLU A 319 25.25 5.24 15.77
CA GLU A 319 26.39 5.94 16.40
C GLU A 319 26.93 5.22 17.64
N THR A 320 26.11 4.37 18.27
CA THR A 320 26.51 3.54 19.42
C THR A 320 27.09 2.18 19.02
N GLY A 321 27.25 1.92 17.72
CA GLY A 321 27.84 0.69 17.17
C GLY A 321 26.85 -0.44 16.87
N LEU A 322 25.55 -0.21 17.02
CA LEU A 322 24.54 -1.20 16.63
C LEU A 322 24.33 -1.20 15.12
N THR A 323 24.05 -2.36 14.54
CA THR A 323 23.55 -2.44 13.17
C THR A 323 22.12 -1.89 13.07
N SER A 324 21.73 -1.45 11.87
CA SER A 324 20.35 -0.98 11.63
C SER A 324 19.29 -2.03 11.96
N SER A 325 19.59 -3.32 11.73
CA SER A 325 18.68 -4.43 12.03
C SER A 325 18.48 -4.62 13.52
N GLU A 326 19.57 -4.67 14.30
CA GLU A 326 19.50 -4.79 15.76
C GLU A 326 18.78 -3.60 16.40
N ALA A 327 19.06 -2.38 15.91
CA ALA A 327 18.37 -1.18 16.36
C ALA A 327 16.86 -1.25 16.04
N HIS A 328 16.50 -1.71 14.83
CA HIS A 328 15.10 -1.86 14.46
C HIS A 328 14.36 -2.86 15.36
N GLU A 329 14.95 -4.02 15.65
CA GLU A 329 14.36 -5.00 16.56
C GLU A 329 14.17 -4.46 17.97
N LYS A 330 15.15 -3.74 18.51
CA LYS A 330 15.02 -3.07 19.81
C LYS A 330 13.87 -2.07 19.82
N PHE A 331 13.70 -1.29 18.76
CA PHE A 331 12.58 -0.36 18.63
C PHE A 331 11.22 -1.08 18.63
N LEU A 332 11.10 -2.19 17.89
CA LEU A 332 9.89 -3.02 17.86
C LEU A 332 9.57 -3.67 19.22
N ASN A 333 10.59 -3.88 20.05
CA ASN A 333 10.47 -4.38 21.43
C ASN A 333 10.23 -3.27 22.46
N GLY A 334 10.02 -2.03 22.01
CA GLY A 334 9.61 -0.90 22.87
C GLY A 334 10.75 0.04 23.28
N ALA A 335 11.98 -0.18 22.83
CA ALA A 335 13.08 0.76 23.09
C ALA A 335 12.80 2.11 22.38
N ARG A 336 13.14 3.21 23.04
CA ARG A 336 12.95 4.59 22.54
C ARG A 336 14.18 5.43 22.86
N THR A 337 14.41 6.48 22.07
CA THR A 337 15.42 7.51 22.38
C THR A 337 14.80 8.58 23.27
N LYS A 338 15.64 9.28 24.04
CA LYS A 338 15.23 10.47 24.81
C LYS A 338 14.94 11.66 23.89
N ASP A 339 15.76 11.81 22.85
CA ASP A 339 15.63 12.91 21.90
C ASP A 339 14.52 12.64 20.89
N LYS A 340 13.71 13.67 20.62
CA LYS A 340 12.66 13.65 19.60
C LYS A 340 13.26 13.69 18.18
N PRO A 341 12.57 13.12 17.18
CA PRO A 341 12.97 13.23 15.79
C PRO A 341 13.04 14.69 15.33
N LEU A 342 13.99 14.98 14.45
CA LEU A 342 14.06 16.28 13.78
C LEU A 342 13.20 16.25 12.52
N TYR A 343 12.24 17.18 12.46
CA TYR A 343 11.38 17.41 11.29
C TYR A 343 11.91 18.49 10.35
N SER A 344 12.91 19.26 10.80
CA SER A 344 13.66 20.16 9.93
C SER A 344 15.11 20.26 10.36
N PHE A 345 16.02 20.23 9.38
CA PHE A 345 17.45 20.35 9.61
C PHE A 345 18.19 20.83 8.36
N ASP A 346 19.36 21.44 8.54
CA ASP A 346 20.15 21.99 7.45
C ASP A 346 21.27 21.03 7.02
N ALA A 347 21.39 20.77 5.72
CA ALA A 347 22.50 20.07 5.09
C ALA A 347 23.48 21.05 4.43
N GLY A 348 24.77 20.77 4.54
CA GLY A 348 25.81 21.49 3.78
C GLY A 348 25.81 21.10 2.31
N LEU A 349 26.44 21.95 1.49
CA LEU A 349 26.62 21.74 0.05
C LEU A 349 28.11 21.76 -0.31
N HIS A 350 28.46 21.02 -1.34
CA HIS A 350 29.73 21.16 -2.06
C HIS A 350 29.50 22.01 -3.31
N LEU A 351 29.80 23.31 -3.23
CA LEU A 351 29.60 24.28 -4.31
C LEU A 351 30.95 24.76 -4.85
N ARG A 352 31.02 24.95 -6.16
CA ARG A 352 32.16 25.57 -6.85
C ARG A 352 31.93 27.07 -6.94
N SER A 353 33.01 27.86 -6.96
CA SER A 353 32.92 29.32 -6.92
C SER A 353 32.05 29.92 -8.04
N PHE A 354 32.08 29.33 -9.24
CA PHE A 354 31.26 29.77 -10.38
C PHE A 354 29.77 29.40 -10.27
N GLU A 355 29.39 28.52 -9.35
CA GLU A 355 27.99 28.16 -9.09
C GLU A 355 27.33 29.13 -8.13
N LEU A 356 28.10 29.82 -7.28
CA LEU A 356 27.59 30.74 -6.26
C LEU A 356 26.74 31.89 -6.81
N PRO A 357 27.09 32.54 -7.94
CA PRO A 357 26.26 33.62 -8.50
C PRO A 357 24.87 33.15 -8.99
N LYS A 358 24.71 31.83 -9.24
CA LYS A 358 23.48 31.24 -9.78
C LYS A 358 22.43 30.94 -8.70
N LEU A 359 22.80 31.13 -7.43
CA LEU A 359 22.01 30.69 -6.28
C LEU A 359 21.18 31.83 -5.71
N GLU A 360 19.90 31.56 -5.51
CA GLU A 360 18.94 32.45 -4.87
C GLU A 360 18.34 31.73 -3.67
N GLU A 361 18.13 32.46 -2.56
CA GLU A 361 17.42 31.89 -1.41
C GLU A 361 15.99 31.54 -1.79
N GLY A 362 15.48 30.42 -1.28
CA GLY A 362 14.16 29.90 -1.64
C GLY A 362 14.14 28.92 -2.82
N LEU A 363 15.29 28.66 -3.46
CA LEU A 363 15.33 27.67 -4.55
C LEU A 363 14.97 26.27 -4.04
N LYS A 364 13.98 25.64 -4.67
CA LYS A 364 13.62 24.24 -4.41
C LYS A 364 14.79 23.31 -4.73
N ALA A 365 15.13 22.48 -3.75
CA ALA A 365 16.16 21.46 -3.83
C ALA A 365 15.52 20.08 -3.99
N TYR A 366 15.79 19.44 -5.12
CA TYR A 366 15.29 18.11 -5.43
C TYR A 366 16.27 17.05 -4.93
N LEU A 367 15.88 16.32 -3.90
CA LEU A 367 16.71 15.30 -3.27
C LEU A 367 16.79 14.03 -4.12
N TYR A 368 17.95 13.39 -4.12
CA TYR A 368 18.14 12.08 -4.71
C TYR A 368 19.34 11.35 -4.09
N VAL A 369 19.42 10.05 -4.31
CA VAL A 369 20.61 9.24 -4.04
C VAL A 369 21.30 8.97 -5.37
N ASP A 370 22.59 9.28 -5.50
CA ASP A 370 23.33 9.03 -6.74
C ASP A 370 23.72 7.54 -6.92
N LYS A 371 24.31 7.20 -8.07
CA LYS A 371 24.71 5.82 -8.40
C LYS A 371 25.78 5.23 -7.47
N ARG A 372 26.43 6.05 -6.64
CA ARG A 372 27.42 5.65 -5.63
C ARG A 372 26.80 5.55 -4.23
N GLY A 373 25.48 5.74 -4.11
CA GLY A 373 24.77 5.74 -2.83
C GLY A 373 24.85 7.07 -2.07
N VAL A 374 25.37 8.13 -2.68
CA VAL A 374 25.56 9.42 -2.00
C VAL A 374 24.26 10.23 -2.03
N LEU A 375 23.84 10.74 -0.86
CA LEU A 375 22.75 11.70 -0.73
C LEU A 375 23.14 13.02 -1.38
N ALA A 376 22.37 13.47 -2.36
CA ALA A 376 22.64 14.66 -3.15
C ALA A 376 21.35 15.44 -3.42
N CYS A 377 21.52 16.66 -3.93
CA CYS A 377 20.41 17.49 -4.39
C CYS A 377 20.68 18.07 -5.78
N GLU A 378 19.60 18.34 -6.51
CA GLU A 378 19.57 19.14 -7.74
C GLU A 378 18.83 20.44 -7.44
N LEU A 379 19.45 21.58 -7.75
CA LEU A 379 18.85 22.91 -7.73
C LEU A 379 18.60 23.34 -9.17
N LYS A 380 17.37 23.77 -9.48
CA LYS A 380 17.03 24.36 -10.78
C LYS A 380 17.14 25.88 -10.65
N THR A 381 18.19 26.44 -11.22
CA THR A 381 18.47 27.89 -11.24
C THR A 381 18.01 28.49 -12.56
N LYS A 382 17.98 29.83 -12.65
CA LYS A 382 17.68 30.53 -13.92
C LYS A 382 18.72 30.23 -15.01
N GLU A 383 19.97 29.98 -14.62
CA GLU A 383 21.10 29.74 -15.52
C GLU A 383 21.46 28.25 -15.70
N GLY A 384 20.54 27.35 -15.36
CA GLY A 384 20.73 25.90 -15.49
C GLY A 384 20.60 25.15 -14.18
N LYS A 385 21.36 24.06 -14.02
CA LYS A 385 21.23 23.13 -12.89
C LYS A 385 22.51 23.05 -12.08
N VAL A 386 22.38 23.07 -10.76
CA VAL A 386 23.49 22.79 -9.83
C VAL A 386 23.19 21.47 -9.14
N LYS A 387 24.15 20.53 -9.17
CA LYS A 387 24.06 19.25 -8.47
C LYS A 387 25.15 19.18 -7.42
N SER A 388 24.78 18.81 -6.20
CA SER A 388 25.73 18.83 -5.09
C SER A 388 25.45 17.69 -4.11
N PRO A 389 26.47 16.92 -3.71
CA PRO A 389 26.40 16.04 -2.56
C PRO A 389 26.04 16.83 -1.29
N LEU A 390 25.21 16.23 -0.44
CA LEU A 390 24.85 16.79 0.86
C LEU A 390 25.94 16.47 1.88
N LYS A 391 26.34 17.49 2.65
CA LYS A 391 27.26 17.33 3.77
C LYS A 391 26.49 17.31 5.08
N LEU A 392 26.44 16.14 5.71
CA LEU A 392 25.72 15.88 6.96
C LEU A 392 26.63 15.11 7.94
N PRO A 393 26.48 15.30 9.27
CA PRO A 393 27.04 14.39 10.25
C PRO A 393 26.54 12.95 10.04
N GLY A 394 27.30 11.94 10.50
CA GLY A 394 27.01 10.52 10.31
C GLY A 394 25.56 10.14 10.64
N LYS A 395 25.09 10.43 11.87
CA LYS A 395 23.69 10.21 12.25
C LYS A 395 22.67 10.88 11.33
N MET A 396 22.91 12.13 10.91
CA MET A 396 21.97 12.85 10.06
C MET A 396 21.96 12.31 8.63
N ALA A 397 23.11 11.83 8.12
CA ALA A 397 23.17 11.14 6.84
C ALA A 397 22.40 9.81 6.90
N THR A 398 22.58 9.01 7.96
CA THR A 398 21.82 7.77 8.19
C THR A 398 20.32 8.06 8.31
N TYR A 399 19.93 9.06 9.10
CA TYR A 399 18.53 9.45 9.28
C TYR A 399 17.88 9.87 7.96
N LEU A 400 18.53 10.79 7.21
CA LEU A 400 18.01 11.22 5.91
C LEU A 400 17.95 10.04 4.92
N ARG A 401 18.91 9.12 4.95
CA ARG A 401 18.89 7.94 4.09
C ARG A 401 17.69 7.05 4.39
N LEU A 402 17.41 6.78 5.67
CA LEU A 402 16.25 6.00 6.10
C LEU A 402 14.92 6.67 5.69
N LEU A 403 14.82 7.99 5.83
CA LEU A 403 13.66 8.74 5.37
C LEU A 403 13.51 8.76 3.85
N VAL A 404 14.61 8.80 3.11
CA VAL A 404 14.58 8.67 1.64
C VAL A 404 14.10 7.29 1.22
N ASP A 405 14.57 6.24 1.91
CA ASP A 405 14.15 4.86 1.64
C ASP A 405 12.78 4.53 2.23
N SER A 406 12.26 5.39 3.10
CA SER A 406 10.86 5.38 3.48
C SER A 406 10.00 5.66 2.25
N GLN A 407 9.19 4.66 1.91
CA GLN A 407 8.33 4.63 0.73
C GLN A 407 7.20 5.65 0.73
N ILE A 408 6.91 6.28 1.86
CA ILE A 408 5.73 7.13 2.06
C ILE A 408 6.05 8.48 2.71
N ILE A 409 7.24 8.70 3.26
CA ILE A 409 7.58 9.97 3.89
C ILE A 409 8.06 10.96 2.81
N PRO A 410 7.32 12.07 2.58
CA PRO A 410 7.77 13.10 1.65
C PRO A 410 8.92 13.89 2.29
N LEU A 411 9.82 14.35 1.42
CA LEU A 411 10.97 15.13 1.81
C LEU A 411 11.07 16.35 0.91
N GLU A 412 11.13 17.52 1.53
CA GLU A 412 11.28 18.78 0.85
C GLU A 412 12.63 19.40 1.17
N GLY A 413 13.17 20.11 0.20
CA GLY A 413 14.44 20.79 0.30
C GLY A 413 14.32 22.21 -0.24
N GLU A 414 14.91 23.16 0.49
CA GLU A 414 14.95 24.56 0.09
C GLU A 414 16.35 25.12 0.34
N LEU A 415 16.88 25.89 -0.61
CA LEU A 415 18.15 26.58 -0.45
C LEU A 415 18.00 27.78 0.47
N VAL A 416 18.71 27.77 1.60
CA VAL A 416 18.69 28.85 2.61
C VAL A 416 20.09 29.42 2.83
N LYS A 417 20.16 30.72 3.14
CA LYS A 417 21.42 31.40 3.43
C LYS A 417 21.68 31.43 4.94
N ARG A 418 22.81 30.88 5.38
CA ARG A 418 23.26 30.94 6.78
C ARG A 418 24.55 31.75 6.90
N LYS A 419 24.91 32.14 8.14
CA LYS A 419 26.16 32.86 8.44
C LYS A 419 27.41 32.19 7.84
N ARG A 420 27.41 30.85 7.75
CA ARG A 420 28.52 30.03 7.21
C ARG A 420 28.27 29.53 5.77
N GLY A 421 27.50 30.27 4.98
CA GLY A 421 27.21 30.00 3.57
C GLY A 421 25.85 29.33 3.32
N TRP A 422 25.65 28.88 2.08
CA TRP A 422 24.43 28.23 1.60
C TRP A 422 24.23 26.85 2.23
N ARG A 423 22.97 26.52 2.55
CA ARG A 423 22.54 25.23 3.10
C ARG A 423 21.25 24.79 2.41
N ILE A 424 20.98 23.49 2.42
CA ILE A 424 19.65 22.98 2.10
C ILE A 424 18.92 22.76 3.40
N ARG A 425 17.87 23.53 3.66
CA ARG A 425 16.91 23.19 4.71
C ARG A 425 16.07 22.04 4.22
N LEU A 426 16.14 20.93 4.94
CA LEU A 426 15.32 19.76 4.72
C LEU A 426 14.11 19.84 5.63
N ILE A 427 12.95 19.44 5.10
CA ILE A 427 11.70 19.31 5.83
C ILE A 427 11.21 17.88 5.64
N VAL A 428 10.88 17.24 6.77
CA VAL A 428 10.38 15.86 6.82
C VAL A 428 8.91 15.90 7.12
N GLY A 429 8.12 15.18 6.31
CA GLY A 429 6.69 15.10 6.53
C GLY A 429 5.93 16.10 5.70
#